data_AF-A0A661HL63-F1
#
_entry.id   AF-A0A661HL63-F1
#
_cell.length_a   1.000
_cell.length_b   1.000
_cell.length_c   1.000
_cell.angle_alpha   90.00
_cell.angle_beta   90.00
_cell.angle_gamma   90.00
#
_symmetry.space_group_name_H-M   'P 1'
#
loop_
_entity.id
_entity.type
_entity.pdbx_description
1 polymer ?
#
loop_
_entity_poly.entity_id
_entity_poly.type
_entity_poly.pdbx_seq_one_letter_code
_entity_poly.pdbx_strand_id
1 'polypeptide(L)'
;MSEEFNFQINDDGNVNVKIANPDGSSANRVVKFEDFAKVFTVDNQEIDLPLFPKGLRKYRVFGDRTVVAIEYPSCIVSRTSWRGDDTYNNVPVPNSVWFTLLKNNPDGTYTILKNHLFALDFMGLVNEESTFYKWPFPNHSLTYSPGICWGNDRNFERLKTTCKLTDLHSLFSMYFSAAFNNDLGYHIRNSDSENPLRGDHILAMIAGQESYKQEWLMRDEKSFNTEINSLIGGGR
;
A
#
# COMPACT_ATOMS: atom_id res chain seq x y z
N MET A 1 36.18 -14.26 -5.18
CA MET A 1 36.51 -13.38 -6.31
C MET A 1 35.76 -12.09 -6.07
N SER A 2 36.46 -10.95 -5.98
CA SER A 2 35.82 -9.63 -5.91
C SER A 2 35.28 -9.28 -7.29
N GLU A 3 34.00 -8.94 -7.40
CA GLU A 3 33.45 -8.39 -8.63
C GLU A 3 34.04 -6.99 -8.84
N GLU A 4 34.89 -6.84 -9.85
CA GLU A 4 35.47 -5.55 -10.21
C GLU A 4 34.46 -4.75 -11.04
N PHE A 5 33.91 -3.68 -10.46
CA PHE A 5 33.12 -2.69 -11.16
C PHE A 5 34.05 -1.70 -11.87
N ASN A 6 34.11 -1.78 -13.21
CA ASN A 6 34.99 -0.95 -14.02
C ASN A 6 34.17 0.01 -14.90
N PHE A 7 34.55 1.29 -14.88
CA PHE A 7 34.00 2.31 -15.79
C PHE A 7 35.12 3.16 -16.38
N GLN A 8 34.87 3.68 -17.59
CA GLN A 8 35.80 4.56 -18.29
C GLN A 8 35.10 5.88 -18.59
N ILE A 9 35.71 6.99 -18.19
CA ILE A 9 35.28 8.35 -18.55
C ILE A 9 36.01 8.72 -19.84
N ASN A 10 35.25 9.11 -20.86
CA ASN A 10 35.77 9.56 -22.14
C ASN A 10 35.92 11.09 -22.14
N ASP A 11 36.78 11.62 -23.03
CA ASP A 11 37.06 13.05 -23.15
C ASP A 11 35.82 13.89 -23.59
N ASP A 12 34.77 13.23 -24.09
CA ASP A 12 33.50 13.84 -24.49
C ASP A 12 32.49 13.98 -23.34
N GLY A 13 32.89 13.64 -22.11
CA GLY A 13 32.04 13.72 -20.92
C GLY A 13 31.05 12.57 -20.77
N ASN A 14 31.17 11.51 -21.57
CA ASN A 14 30.41 10.27 -21.40
C ASN A 14 31.18 9.23 -20.57
N VAL A 15 30.44 8.40 -19.84
CA VAL A 15 30.94 7.29 -19.02
C VAL A 15 30.42 5.99 -19.60
N ASN A 16 31.35 5.10 -19.96
CA ASN A 16 31.07 3.72 -20.34
C ASN A 16 31.08 2.85 -19.08
N VAL A 17 29.93 2.27 -18.74
CA VAL A 17 29.78 1.36 -17.61
C VAL A 17 29.61 -0.06 -18.14
N LYS A 18 30.59 -0.91 -17.83
CA LYS A 18 30.53 -2.34 -18.17
C LYS A 18 30.04 -3.12 -16.96
N ILE A 19 28.82 -3.65 -17.07
CA ILE A 19 28.19 -4.45 -16.04
C ILE A 19 28.41 -5.91 -16.40
N ALA A 20 29.19 -6.64 -15.60
CA ALA A 20 29.30 -8.08 -15.69
C ALA A 20 28.21 -8.70 -14.80
N ASN A 21 27.31 -9.48 -15.40
CA ASN A 21 26.26 -10.16 -14.66
C ASN A 21 26.78 -11.51 -14.12
N PRO A 22 26.21 -12.03 -13.01
CA PRO A 22 26.61 -13.32 -12.44
C PRO A 22 26.43 -14.52 -13.39
N ASP A 23 25.58 -14.39 -14.41
CA ASP A 23 25.35 -15.40 -15.45
C ASP A 23 26.41 -15.40 -16.57
N GLY A 24 27.44 -14.54 -16.45
CA GLY A 24 28.52 -14.39 -17.42
C GLY A 24 28.17 -13.48 -18.61
N SER A 25 26.95 -12.96 -18.69
CA SER A 25 26.59 -11.94 -19.67
C SER A 25 27.18 -10.58 -19.29
N SER A 26 27.35 -9.70 -20.27
CA SER A 26 27.75 -8.32 -19.99
C SER A 26 26.89 -7.31 -20.74
N ALA A 27 26.59 -6.20 -20.08
CA ALA A 27 25.90 -5.06 -20.66
C ALA A 27 26.83 -3.84 -20.63
N ASN A 28 26.89 -3.12 -21.75
CA ASN A 28 27.58 -1.83 -21.81
C ASN A 28 26.54 -0.70 -21.85
N ARG A 29 26.67 0.28 -20.97
CA ARG A 29 25.82 1.48 -20.97
C ARG A 29 26.69 2.73 -21.06
N VAL A 30 26.29 3.63 -21.95
CA VAL A 30 26.87 4.96 -22.07
C VAL A 30 25.95 5.94 -21.35
N VAL A 31 26.48 6.65 -20.36
CA VAL A 31 25.74 7.66 -19.59
C VAL A 31 26.55 8.94 -19.50
N LYS A 32 25.92 10.09 -19.29
CA LYS A 32 26.67 11.33 -19.07
C LYS A 32 27.39 11.29 -17.72
N PHE A 33 28.58 11.88 -17.65
CA PHE A 33 29.38 11.94 -16.42
C PHE A 33 28.63 12.59 -15.25
N GLU A 34 27.84 13.63 -15.50
CA GLU A 34 27.03 14.28 -14.46
C GLU A 34 26.00 13.33 -13.84
N ASP A 35 25.36 12.48 -14.64
CA ASP A 35 24.36 11.52 -14.16
C ASP A 35 25.03 10.31 -13.50
N PHE A 36 26.23 9.94 -13.94
CA PHE A 36 27.06 8.93 -13.27
C PHE A 36 27.55 9.42 -11.90
N ALA A 37 28.06 10.65 -11.82
CA ALA A 37 28.58 11.26 -10.59
C ALA A 37 27.50 11.49 -9.52
N LYS A 38 26.23 11.69 -9.92
CA LYS A 38 25.08 11.75 -9.00
C LYS A 38 24.89 10.47 -8.18
N VAL A 39 25.33 9.32 -8.70
CA VAL A 39 25.20 8.03 -8.02
C VAL A 39 26.25 7.87 -6.91
N PHE A 40 27.38 8.56 -7.02
CA PHE A 40 28.51 8.48 -6.07
C PHE A 40 28.65 9.69 -5.15
N THR A 41 27.86 10.75 -5.34
CA THR A 41 27.90 11.99 -4.53
C THR A 41 27.25 11.86 -3.14
N VAL A 42 27.12 10.63 -2.64
CA VAL A 42 26.40 10.32 -1.39
C VAL A 42 27.22 10.66 -0.13
N ASP A 43 28.53 10.87 -0.24
CA ASP A 43 29.40 10.80 0.95
C ASP A 43 29.46 12.03 1.87
N ASN A 44 28.61 13.06 1.70
CA ASN A 44 28.52 14.14 2.71
C ASN A 44 27.18 14.89 2.72
N GLN A 45 26.11 14.29 2.18
CA GLN A 45 24.78 14.86 2.33
C GLN A 45 24.16 14.30 3.61
N GLU A 46 23.87 15.19 4.56
CA GLU A 46 22.95 14.86 5.65
C GLU A 46 21.59 14.55 5.03
N ILE A 47 21.26 13.25 4.96
CA ILE A 47 19.96 12.80 4.49
C ILE A 47 19.01 12.89 5.69
N ASP A 48 18.28 13.99 5.78
CA ASP A 48 17.16 14.09 6.71
C ASP A 48 16.02 13.20 6.20
N LEU A 49 15.78 12.09 6.89
CA LEU A 49 14.68 11.20 6.57
C LEU A 49 13.37 11.82 7.05
N PRO A 50 12.29 11.75 6.26
CA PRO A 50 11.01 12.30 6.68
C PRO A 50 10.50 11.59 7.94
N LEU A 51 9.67 12.29 8.70
CA LEU A 51 8.88 11.64 9.74
C LEU A 51 8.01 10.54 9.13
N PHE A 52 8.12 9.34 9.67
CA PHE A 52 7.35 8.19 9.22
C PHE A 52 6.00 8.10 9.94
N PRO A 53 4.95 7.63 9.26
CA PRO A 53 3.65 7.42 9.88
C PRO A 53 3.73 6.33 10.95
N LYS A 54 2.88 6.45 11.97
CA LYS A 54 2.72 5.41 12.99
C LYS A 54 2.31 4.10 12.32
N GLY A 55 2.97 3.00 12.71
CA GLY A 55 2.69 1.67 12.17
C GLY A 55 3.38 1.37 10.85
N LEU A 56 4.32 2.20 10.37
CA LEU A 56 5.12 1.90 9.19
C LEU A 56 5.82 0.53 9.34
N ARG A 57 5.61 -0.36 8.38
CA ARG A 57 6.27 -1.67 8.30
C ARG A 57 7.25 -1.77 7.14
N LYS A 58 6.98 -1.08 6.04
CA LYS A 58 7.87 -1.08 4.88
C LYS A 58 7.79 0.24 4.15
N TYR A 59 8.95 0.72 3.72
CA TYR A 59 9.14 1.86 2.85
C TYR A 59 10.11 1.44 1.76
N ARG A 60 9.64 1.43 0.50
CA ARG A 60 10.47 1.03 -0.64
C ARG A 60 10.33 2.06 -1.75
N VAL A 61 11.45 2.65 -2.15
CA VAL A 61 11.54 3.58 -3.27
C VAL A 61 11.98 2.81 -4.52
N PHE A 62 11.35 3.09 -5.67
CA PHE A 62 11.71 2.56 -6.97
C PHE A 62 11.45 3.62 -8.04
N GLY A 63 12.53 4.24 -8.55
CA GLY A 63 12.42 5.35 -9.50
C GLY A 63 11.66 6.53 -8.91
N ASP A 64 10.64 7.02 -9.62
CA ASP A 64 9.74 8.08 -9.17
C ASP A 64 8.58 7.58 -8.31
N ARG A 65 8.62 6.33 -7.84
CA ARG A 65 7.56 5.72 -7.04
C ARG A 65 8.04 5.28 -5.67
N THR A 66 7.09 5.24 -4.74
CA THR A 66 7.30 4.71 -3.39
C THR A 66 6.14 3.80 -3.03
N VAL A 67 6.43 2.65 -2.42
CA VAL A 67 5.42 1.81 -1.76
C VAL A 67 5.62 1.88 -0.26
N VAL A 68 4.54 2.19 0.44
CA VAL A 68 4.49 2.25 1.89
C VAL A 68 3.50 1.22 2.39
N ALA A 69 3.88 0.42 3.38
CA ALA A 69 2.98 -0.49 4.07
C ALA A 69 2.81 -0.03 5.52
N ILE A 70 1.58 0.28 5.91
CA ILE A 70 1.22 0.77 7.24
C ILE A 70 0.32 -0.26 7.91
N GLU A 71 0.69 -0.70 9.11
CA GLU A 71 -0.14 -1.54 9.95
C GLU A 71 -1.04 -0.67 10.84
N TYR A 72 -2.33 -1.01 10.87
CA TYR A 72 -3.29 -0.47 11.81
C TYR A 72 -3.75 -1.56 12.77
N PRO A 73 -3.60 -1.35 14.09
CA PRO A 73 -4.05 -2.31 15.08
C PRO A 73 -5.58 -2.38 15.10
N SER A 74 -6.11 -3.51 15.55
CA SER A 74 -7.53 -3.73 15.76
C SER A 74 -8.09 -2.67 16.70
N CYS A 75 -9.27 -2.17 16.39
CA CYS A 75 -9.92 -1.12 17.16
C CYS A 75 -11.44 -1.21 17.03
N ILE A 76 -12.13 -0.40 17.84
CA ILE A 76 -13.57 -0.16 17.68
C ILE A 76 -13.75 1.19 17.01
N VAL A 77 -14.39 1.19 15.85
CA VAL A 77 -14.89 2.40 15.21
C VAL A 77 -16.23 2.74 15.84
N SER A 78 -16.31 3.92 16.47
CA SER A 78 -17.49 4.33 17.23
C SER A 78 -18.74 4.45 16.38
N ARG A 79 -18.59 4.92 15.13
CA ARG A 79 -19.68 5.09 14.17
C ARG A 79 -19.16 4.97 12.75
N THR A 80 -19.90 4.23 11.92
CA THR A 80 -19.75 4.22 10.46
C THR A 80 -21.12 4.32 9.80
N SER A 81 -21.15 4.77 8.55
CA SER A 81 -22.39 5.00 7.81
C SER A 81 -22.42 4.11 6.57
N TRP A 82 -23.57 3.50 6.30
CA TRP A 82 -23.88 2.89 5.02
C TRP A 82 -24.70 3.87 4.18
N ARG A 83 -24.70 3.73 2.85
CA ARG A 83 -25.42 4.59 1.91
C ARG A 83 -26.84 4.91 2.42
N GLY A 84 -27.16 6.20 2.59
CA GLY A 84 -28.43 6.67 3.14
C GLY A 84 -28.27 7.17 4.58
N ASP A 85 -29.27 6.91 5.43
CA ASP A 85 -29.29 7.32 6.84
C ASP A 85 -28.90 6.17 7.81
N ASP A 86 -28.53 5.00 7.27
CA ASP A 86 -28.15 3.84 8.06
C ASP A 86 -26.79 4.06 8.72
N THR A 87 -26.77 3.99 10.05
CA THR A 87 -25.52 4.10 10.81
C THR A 87 -25.35 2.95 11.78
N TYR A 88 -24.13 2.44 11.84
CA TYR A 88 -23.72 1.34 12.69
C TYR A 88 -22.73 1.87 13.73
N ASN A 89 -22.99 1.56 14.99
CA ASN A 89 -22.16 1.99 16.11
C ASN A 89 -21.34 0.82 16.65
N ASN A 90 -20.18 1.15 17.23
CA ASN A 90 -19.29 0.18 17.85
C ASN A 90 -18.95 -0.98 16.91
N VAL A 91 -18.35 -0.64 15.77
CA VAL A 91 -17.96 -1.60 14.75
C VAL A 91 -16.53 -2.04 15.02
N PRO A 92 -16.29 -3.30 15.41
CA PRO A 92 -14.94 -3.80 15.57
C PRO A 92 -14.25 -3.97 14.22
N VAL A 93 -12.97 -3.63 14.17
CA VAL A 93 -12.13 -3.70 12.98
C VAL A 93 -10.92 -4.60 13.29
N PRO A 94 -10.57 -5.57 12.42
CA PRO A 94 -9.41 -6.43 12.65
C PRO A 94 -8.10 -5.65 12.48
N ASN A 95 -6.99 -6.25 12.89
CA ASN A 95 -5.67 -5.78 12.47
C ASN A 95 -5.62 -5.73 10.94
N SER A 96 -4.95 -4.72 10.40
CA SER A 96 -4.89 -4.54 8.95
C SER A 96 -3.56 -3.97 8.49
N VAL A 97 -3.22 -4.27 7.24
CA VAL A 97 -2.06 -3.69 6.56
C VAL A 97 -2.53 -2.99 5.28
N TRP A 98 -2.08 -1.75 5.12
CA TRP A 98 -2.46 -0.86 4.04
C TRP A 98 -1.23 -0.57 3.19
N PHE A 99 -1.24 -1.08 1.97
CA PHE A 99 -0.20 -0.83 0.98
C PHE A 99 -0.60 0.36 0.11
N THR A 100 0.18 1.43 0.18
CA THR A 100 -0.04 2.65 -0.60
C THR A 100 1.07 2.80 -1.62
N LEU A 101 0.70 2.81 -2.90
CA LEU A 101 1.58 3.21 -3.99
C LEU A 101 1.51 4.73 -4.16
N LEU A 102 2.67 5.35 -4.15
CA LEU A 102 2.88 6.78 -4.25
C LEU A 102 3.71 7.11 -5.48
N LYS A 103 3.45 8.27 -6.09
CA LYS A 103 4.39 8.98 -6.97
C LYS A 103 5.12 10.03 -6.16
N ASN A 104 6.44 10.10 -6.31
CA ASN A 104 7.30 11.06 -5.65
C ASN A 104 7.25 12.39 -6.45
N ASN A 105 6.86 13.47 -5.79
CA ASN A 105 6.81 14.79 -6.41
C ASN A 105 8.17 15.51 -6.21
N PRO A 106 8.57 16.42 -7.12
CA PRO A 106 9.84 17.15 -7.00
C PRO A 106 9.95 18.04 -5.76
N ASP A 107 8.82 18.43 -5.17
CA ASP A 107 8.73 19.27 -3.97
C ASP A 107 8.84 18.47 -2.65
N GLY A 108 9.16 17.18 -2.72
CA GLY A 108 9.26 16.30 -1.56
C GLY A 108 7.92 15.79 -1.02
N THR A 109 6.81 16.12 -1.68
CA THR A 109 5.49 15.53 -1.39
C THR A 109 5.25 14.27 -2.22
N TYR A 110 4.11 13.63 -2.00
CA TYR A 110 3.70 12.43 -2.72
C TYR A 110 2.31 12.60 -3.31
N THR A 111 2.07 11.93 -4.43
CA THR A 111 0.73 11.70 -4.99
C THR A 111 0.31 10.25 -4.71
N ILE A 112 -0.84 10.04 -4.10
CA ILE A 112 -1.43 8.71 -3.87
C ILE A 112 -1.96 8.15 -5.19
N LEU A 113 -1.38 7.04 -5.64
CA LEU A 113 -1.78 6.36 -6.88
C LEU A 113 -2.74 5.20 -6.61
N LYS A 114 -2.46 4.40 -5.59
CA LYS A 114 -3.21 3.15 -5.32
C LYS A 114 -3.12 2.76 -3.86
N ASN A 115 -4.19 2.16 -3.34
CA ASN A 115 -4.27 1.66 -1.97
C ASN A 115 -4.78 0.22 -2.03
N HIS A 116 -4.05 -0.75 -1.51
CA HIS A 116 -4.56 -2.10 -1.27
C HIS A 116 -4.60 -2.37 0.23
N LEU A 117 -5.62 -3.08 0.69
CA LEU A 117 -5.80 -3.38 2.11
C LEU A 117 -6.04 -4.86 2.31
N PHE A 118 -5.50 -5.34 3.43
CA PHE A 118 -5.67 -6.70 3.88
C PHE A 118 -5.97 -6.71 5.38
N ALA A 119 -6.84 -7.62 5.79
CA ALA A 119 -7.01 -7.96 7.19
C ALA A 119 -5.95 -9.00 7.61
N LEU A 120 -5.69 -9.08 8.90
CA LEU A 120 -4.71 -9.97 9.51
C LEU A 120 -5.39 -10.77 10.62
N ASP A 121 -5.02 -12.05 10.75
CA ASP A 121 -5.51 -12.90 11.85
C ASP A 121 -4.78 -12.63 13.16
N PHE A 122 -3.53 -12.19 13.11
CA PHE A 122 -2.63 -12.20 14.26
C PHE A 122 -2.51 -10.84 14.96
N MET A 123 -2.23 -10.89 16.28
CA MET A 123 -1.96 -9.72 17.14
C MET A 123 -0.48 -9.33 17.25
N GLY A 124 0.43 -10.04 16.56
CA GLY A 124 1.84 -9.67 16.54
C GLY A 124 2.27 -8.94 15.27
N LEU A 125 3.58 -8.74 15.13
CA LEU A 125 4.17 -7.89 14.09
C LEU A 125 4.02 -8.51 12.71
N VAL A 126 3.53 -7.73 11.74
CA VAL A 126 3.49 -8.14 10.34
C VAL A 126 4.92 -8.37 9.81
N ASN A 127 5.11 -9.52 9.17
CA ASN A 127 6.37 -9.97 8.58
C ASN A 127 6.12 -10.63 7.20
N GLU A 128 7.17 -11.16 6.57
CA GLU A 128 7.10 -11.73 5.22
C GLU A 128 6.27 -13.03 5.14
N GLU A 129 6.10 -13.72 6.27
CA GLU A 129 5.34 -14.97 6.42
C GLU A 129 3.88 -14.71 6.85
N SER A 130 3.51 -13.45 7.07
CA SER A 130 2.17 -13.09 7.53
C SER A 130 1.13 -13.47 6.49
N THR A 131 0.09 -14.16 6.95
CA THR A 131 -1.05 -14.53 6.12
C THR A 131 -1.97 -13.33 5.96
N PHE A 132 -2.29 -12.98 4.71
CA PHE A 132 -3.22 -11.92 4.42
C PHE A 132 -4.63 -12.46 4.22
N TYR A 133 -5.58 -11.72 4.76
CA TYR A 133 -6.99 -12.00 4.62
C TYR A 133 -7.61 -10.88 3.81
N LYS A 134 -8.65 -11.23 3.07
CA LYS A 134 -9.43 -10.26 2.33
C LYS A 134 -9.97 -9.21 3.29
N TRP A 135 -9.85 -7.95 2.91
CA TRP A 135 -10.48 -6.86 3.65
C TRP A 135 -12.00 -7.04 3.68
N PRO A 136 -12.64 -7.10 4.86
CA PRO A 136 -14.03 -7.51 4.99
C PRO A 136 -15.04 -6.37 4.74
N PHE A 137 -14.57 -5.13 4.67
CA PHE A 137 -15.44 -3.96 4.55
C PHE A 137 -15.67 -3.52 3.09
N PRO A 138 -16.78 -2.80 2.82
CA PRO A 138 -17.14 -2.28 1.49
C PRO A 138 -16.19 -1.20 0.96
N ASN A 139 -16.45 -0.63 -0.21
CA ASN A 139 -15.62 0.39 -0.87
C ASN A 139 -14.19 -0.07 -1.20
N HIS A 140 -13.86 -1.36 -1.15
CA HIS A 140 -12.55 -1.88 -1.56
C HIS A 140 -12.71 -3.10 -2.46
N SER A 141 -11.86 -3.18 -3.48
CA SER A 141 -11.78 -4.33 -4.39
C SER A 141 -10.33 -4.67 -4.70
N LEU A 142 -10.02 -5.96 -4.86
CA LEU A 142 -8.72 -6.41 -5.38
C LEU A 142 -8.80 -6.92 -6.82
N THR A 143 -10.02 -7.06 -7.36
CA THR A 143 -10.29 -7.73 -8.65
C THR A 143 -10.77 -6.76 -9.72
N TYR A 144 -11.53 -5.72 -9.34
CA TYR A 144 -12.08 -4.73 -10.26
C TYR A 144 -11.57 -3.35 -9.84
N SER A 145 -10.78 -2.71 -10.71
CA SER A 145 -10.07 -1.44 -10.41
C SER A 145 -9.43 -1.45 -9.01
N PRO A 146 -8.40 -2.29 -8.77
CA PRO A 146 -8.01 -2.63 -7.41
C PRO A 146 -7.69 -1.42 -6.54
N GLY A 147 -8.31 -1.38 -5.38
CA GLY A 147 -8.13 -0.39 -4.33
C GLY A 147 -9.44 0.14 -3.76
N ILE A 148 -9.35 1.30 -3.12
CA ILE A 148 -10.49 1.94 -2.42
C ILE A 148 -11.27 2.82 -3.39
N CYS A 149 -12.59 2.70 -3.40
CA CYS A 149 -13.50 3.70 -3.96
C CYS A 149 -13.69 4.82 -2.95
N TRP A 150 -12.93 5.89 -3.12
CA TRP A 150 -13.09 7.10 -2.31
C TRP A 150 -14.26 7.99 -2.79
N GLY A 151 -14.89 7.65 -3.93
CA GLY A 151 -15.96 8.44 -4.52
C GLY A 151 -15.54 9.91 -4.75
N ASN A 152 -16.39 10.84 -4.30
CA ASN A 152 -16.13 12.28 -4.33
C ASN A 152 -15.69 12.82 -2.95
N ASP A 153 -15.01 12.01 -2.13
CA ASP A 153 -14.53 12.46 -0.82
C ASP A 153 -13.54 13.63 -0.96
N ARG A 154 -13.94 14.80 -0.49
CA ARG A 154 -13.15 16.04 -0.62
C ARG A 154 -11.86 16.01 0.18
N ASN A 155 -11.82 15.27 1.29
CA ASN A 155 -10.61 15.17 2.10
C ASN A 155 -9.58 14.29 1.41
N PHE A 156 -10.02 13.19 0.79
CA PHE A 156 -9.14 12.34 -0.01
C PHE A 156 -8.62 13.07 -1.24
N GLU A 157 -9.46 13.79 -1.98
CA GLU A 157 -8.99 14.54 -3.15
C GLU A 157 -7.94 15.61 -2.79
N ARG A 158 -8.06 16.25 -1.63
CA ARG A 158 -7.02 17.18 -1.12
C ARG A 158 -5.73 16.46 -0.74
N LEU A 159 -5.85 15.32 -0.05
CA LEU A 159 -4.70 14.54 0.39
C LEU A 159 -3.95 13.93 -0.80
N LYS A 160 -4.69 13.43 -1.80
CA LYS A 160 -4.19 12.58 -2.88
C LYS A 160 -3.05 13.21 -3.68
N THR A 161 -3.04 14.52 -3.91
CA THR A 161 -2.09 15.16 -4.85
C THR A 161 -0.82 15.69 -4.18
N THR A 162 -0.88 15.97 -2.88
CA THR A 162 0.21 16.62 -2.12
C THR A 162 0.26 16.10 -0.69
N CYS A 163 0.34 14.79 -0.50
CA CYS A 163 0.46 14.19 0.84
C CYS A 163 1.91 14.09 1.28
N LYS A 164 2.16 14.23 2.58
CA LYS A 164 3.38 13.77 3.25
C LYS A 164 3.19 12.34 3.76
N LEU A 165 4.29 11.64 4.05
CA LEU A 165 4.22 10.27 4.61
C LEU A 165 3.44 10.22 5.92
N THR A 166 3.55 11.25 6.76
CA THR A 166 2.81 11.38 8.02
C THR A 166 1.30 11.38 7.81
N ASP A 167 0.84 11.96 6.71
CA ASP A 167 -0.59 12.13 6.42
C ASP A 167 -1.25 10.80 6.07
N LEU A 168 -0.47 9.80 5.63
CA LEU A 168 -0.99 8.47 5.29
C LEU A 168 -1.67 7.77 6.47
N HIS A 169 -1.34 8.14 7.72
CA HIS A 169 -2.03 7.61 8.90
C HIS A 169 -3.52 8.00 8.96
N SER A 170 -3.91 9.09 8.27
CA SER A 170 -5.30 9.56 8.23
C SER A 170 -6.21 8.69 7.37
N LEU A 171 -5.65 7.91 6.43
CA LEU A 171 -6.40 7.09 5.48
C LEU A 171 -7.36 6.13 6.17
N PHE A 172 -6.95 5.51 7.28
CA PHE A 172 -7.81 4.63 8.07
C PHE A 172 -9.04 5.36 8.59
N SER A 173 -8.85 6.54 9.22
CA SER A 173 -9.95 7.32 9.78
C SER A 173 -10.86 7.85 8.68
N MET A 174 -10.29 8.30 7.56
CA MET A 174 -11.05 8.78 6.40
C MET A 174 -11.93 7.69 5.80
N TYR A 175 -11.41 6.47 5.67
CA TYR A 175 -12.15 5.35 5.13
C TYR A 175 -13.41 5.01 5.94
N PHE A 176 -13.30 5.00 7.27
CA PHE A 176 -14.46 4.74 8.14
C PHE A 176 -15.37 5.96 8.35
N SER A 177 -14.88 7.17 8.05
CA SER A 177 -15.68 8.40 8.04
C SER A 177 -16.50 8.57 6.76
N ALA A 178 -16.05 7.97 5.66
CA ALA A 178 -16.79 7.94 4.42
C ALA A 178 -17.98 6.97 4.51
N ALA A 179 -19.08 7.30 3.82
CA ALA A 179 -20.20 6.38 3.71
C ALA A 179 -19.82 5.17 2.84
N PHE A 180 -20.08 3.98 3.35
CA PHE A 180 -19.98 2.75 2.58
C PHE A 180 -21.06 2.67 1.51
N ASN A 181 -20.71 2.11 0.35
CA ASN A 181 -21.60 1.90 -0.77
C ASN A 181 -21.45 0.48 -1.33
N ASN A 182 -22.20 0.19 -2.39
CA ASN A 182 -22.20 -1.09 -3.08
C ASN A 182 -21.46 -1.07 -4.42
N ASP A 183 -20.71 -0.01 -4.72
CA ASP A 183 -19.99 0.15 -5.99
C ASP A 183 -18.76 -0.75 -6.04
N LEU A 184 -18.00 -0.79 -4.94
CA LEU A 184 -16.91 -1.73 -4.73
C LEU A 184 -17.17 -2.50 -3.44
N GLY A 185 -17.03 -3.81 -3.51
CA GLY A 185 -17.22 -4.63 -2.34
C GLY A 185 -17.18 -6.10 -2.70
N TYR A 186 -17.28 -6.93 -1.68
CA TYR A 186 -17.39 -8.35 -1.88
C TYR A 186 -18.75 -8.70 -2.50
N HIS A 187 -18.73 -9.22 -3.73
CA HIS A 187 -19.79 -10.08 -4.24
C HIS A 187 -19.32 -11.53 -4.06
N ILE A 188 -19.86 -12.24 -3.08
CA ILE A 188 -19.80 -13.71 -3.09
C ILE A 188 -20.47 -14.13 -4.41
N ARG A 189 -19.86 -15.06 -5.14
CA ARG A 189 -20.44 -15.61 -6.38
C ARG A 189 -21.92 -15.95 -6.16
N ASN A 190 -22.77 -15.57 -7.11
CA ASN A 190 -24.24 -15.69 -7.12
C ASN A 190 -24.82 -17.12 -6.90
N SER A 191 -24.02 -18.11 -6.51
CA SER A 191 -24.46 -19.50 -6.38
C SER A 191 -24.67 -19.99 -4.94
N ASP A 192 -24.24 -19.26 -3.91
CA ASP A 192 -24.48 -19.65 -2.52
C ASP A 192 -25.52 -18.72 -1.86
N SER A 193 -26.77 -19.16 -1.83
CA SER A 193 -27.86 -18.52 -1.10
C SER A 193 -27.70 -18.55 0.42
N GLU A 194 -26.63 -19.17 0.94
CA GLU A 194 -26.38 -19.39 2.37
C GLU A 194 -25.14 -18.65 2.91
N ASN A 195 -24.49 -17.80 2.12
CA ASN A 195 -23.23 -17.15 2.52
C ASN A 195 -23.43 -15.65 2.88
N PRO A 196 -23.33 -15.24 4.16
CA PRO A 196 -24.05 -14.08 4.70
C PRO A 196 -23.35 -12.71 4.58
N LEU A 197 -22.46 -12.45 3.63
CA LEU A 197 -21.67 -11.21 3.63
C LEU A 197 -21.85 -10.36 2.35
N ARG A 198 -23.00 -9.69 2.26
CA ARG A 198 -23.11 -8.40 1.53
C ARG A 198 -22.54 -7.28 2.40
N GLY A 199 -22.08 -6.19 1.78
CA GLY A 199 -21.34 -5.11 2.47
C GLY A 199 -22.10 -4.40 3.60
N ASP A 200 -23.43 -4.35 3.53
CA ASP A 200 -24.34 -3.93 4.61
C ASP A 200 -24.50 -5.01 5.69
N HIS A 201 -24.59 -6.28 5.28
CA HIS A 201 -24.74 -7.41 6.19
C HIS A 201 -23.54 -7.56 7.14
N ILE A 202 -22.30 -7.32 6.68
CA ILE A 202 -21.14 -7.39 7.56
C ILE A 202 -21.24 -6.36 8.68
N LEU A 203 -21.63 -5.12 8.37
CA LEU A 203 -21.79 -4.06 9.38
C LEU A 203 -22.91 -4.39 10.37
N ALA A 204 -24.05 -4.87 9.87
CA ALA A 204 -25.16 -5.30 10.71
C ALA A 204 -24.79 -6.49 11.61
N MET A 205 -23.97 -7.42 11.12
CA MET A 205 -23.54 -8.61 11.86
C MET A 205 -22.56 -8.27 12.98
N ILE A 206 -21.63 -7.33 12.75
CA ILE A 206 -20.53 -7.06 13.69
C ILE A 206 -20.78 -5.84 14.59
N ALA A 207 -21.73 -4.97 14.26
CA ALA A 207 -22.06 -3.81 15.09
C ALA A 207 -22.43 -4.23 16.51
N GLY A 208 -21.87 -3.52 17.50
CA GLY A 208 -22.12 -3.79 18.92
C GLY A 208 -21.32 -4.96 19.52
N GLN A 209 -20.50 -5.64 18.72
CA GLN A 209 -19.62 -6.69 19.22
C GLN A 209 -18.38 -6.08 19.91
N GLU A 210 -17.85 -6.76 20.92
CA GLU A 210 -16.69 -6.27 21.68
C GLU A 210 -15.37 -6.35 20.90
N SER A 211 -15.29 -7.25 19.92
CA SER A 211 -14.08 -7.45 19.09
C SER A 211 -14.42 -8.10 17.75
N TYR A 212 -13.48 -8.01 16.80
CA TYR A 212 -13.63 -8.64 15.50
C TYR A 212 -13.25 -10.11 15.62
N LYS A 213 -14.16 -11.03 15.28
CA LYS A 213 -13.89 -12.47 15.40
C LYS A 213 -13.08 -12.95 14.20
N GLN A 214 -12.00 -13.69 14.48
CA GLN A 214 -11.13 -14.24 13.44
C GLN A 214 -11.86 -15.17 12.47
N GLU A 215 -12.91 -15.86 12.92
CA GLU A 215 -13.73 -16.75 12.09
C GLU A 215 -14.44 -16.03 10.92
N TRP A 216 -14.54 -14.70 10.97
CA TRP A 216 -15.10 -13.89 9.88
C TRP A 216 -14.06 -13.52 8.82
N LEU A 217 -12.78 -13.87 9.04
CA LEU A 217 -11.72 -13.61 8.07
C LEU A 217 -11.74 -14.64 6.96
N MET A 218 -11.60 -14.16 5.73
CA MET A 218 -11.46 -15.01 4.56
C MET A 218 -10.04 -14.93 4.03
N ARG A 219 -9.39 -16.07 3.84
CA ARG A 219 -8.02 -16.12 3.35
C ARG A 219 -7.90 -15.51 1.96
N ASP A 220 -6.79 -14.80 1.74
CA ASP A 220 -6.34 -14.34 0.43
C ASP A 220 -4.88 -14.82 0.25
N GLU A 221 -4.59 -15.51 -0.86
CA GLU A 221 -3.27 -16.13 -1.07
C GLU A 221 -2.24 -15.09 -1.53
N LYS A 222 -1.88 -14.17 -0.63
CA LYS A 222 -0.88 -13.14 -0.89
C LYS A 222 0.15 -13.05 0.22
N SER A 223 1.40 -12.81 -0.17
CA SER A 223 2.50 -12.48 0.73
C SER A 223 2.82 -10.99 0.68
N PHE A 224 3.49 -10.50 1.72
CA PHE A 224 3.93 -9.10 1.84
C PHE A 224 4.77 -8.64 0.63
N ASN A 225 5.72 -9.47 0.18
CA ASN A 225 6.61 -9.11 -0.93
C ASN A 225 5.92 -9.24 -2.30
N THR A 226 5.06 -10.24 -2.49
CA THR A 226 4.26 -10.38 -3.72
C THR A 226 3.36 -9.16 -3.92
N GLU A 227 2.76 -8.65 -2.84
CA GLU A 227 1.89 -7.48 -2.90
C GLU A 227 2.64 -6.18 -3.26
N ILE A 228 3.80 -5.94 -2.63
CA ILE A 228 4.66 -4.80 -3.00
C ILE A 228 5.04 -4.86 -4.48
N ASN A 229 5.45 -6.03 -4.97
CA ASN A 229 5.85 -6.19 -6.38
C ASN A 229 4.65 -6.01 -7.33
N SER A 230 3.46 -6.47 -6.93
CA SER A 230 2.21 -6.27 -7.67
C SER A 230 1.89 -4.79 -7.85
N LEU A 231 2.03 -3.98 -6.80
CA LEU A 231 1.79 -2.53 -6.87
C LEU A 231 2.77 -1.79 -7.78
N ILE A 232 4.04 -2.19 -7.79
CA ILE A 232 5.07 -1.54 -8.61
C ILE A 232 4.92 -1.94 -10.09
N GLY A 233 4.15 -3.00 -10.40
CA GLY A 233 3.96 -3.52 -11.75
C GLY A 233 5.01 -4.55 -12.16
N GLY A 234 5.74 -5.13 -11.20
CA GLY A 234 6.80 -6.12 -11.42
C GLY A 234 6.32 -7.56 -11.59
N GLY A 235 5.08 -7.77 -12.05
CA GLY A 235 4.49 -9.10 -12.22
C GLY A 235 3.90 -9.27 -13.62
N ARG A 236 4.77 -9.59 -14.58
CA ARG A 236 4.46 -10.39 -15.76
C ARG A 236 5.56 -11.43 -15.91
#